data_AF-A0A6C0EQX4-F1
#
_entry.id   AF-A0A6C0EQX4-F1
#
_cell.length_a   1.000
_cell.length_b   1.000
_cell.length_c   1.000
_cell.angle_alpha   90.00
_cell.angle_beta   90.00
_cell.angle_gamma   90.00
#
_symmetry.space_group_name_H-M   'P 1'
#
loop_
_entity.id
_entity.type
_entity.pdbx_description
1 polymer ?
#
loop_
_entity_poly.entity_id
_entity_poly.type
_entity_poly.pdbx_seq_one_letter_code
_entity_poly.pdbx_strand_id
1 'polypeptide(L)'
;MTSLQESQFNTNFISSSVFTQKLETLQNQLPAILDDFITYYRFYNKNPNYAEYQQMFENIKNNLNDLNTQLFMLINNVESNTQDLNNRLINLNELILNSKQKNNTLKQKLGIIEQKNNSATEMIHNYTQIYDIGYVRNWGLFFSIIISSIALSKVFKSTS
;
A
#
# COMPACT_ATOMS: atom_id res chain seq x y z
N MET A 1 13.85 14.74 4.58
CA MET A 1 14.09 14.01 3.32
C MET A 1 14.54 12.60 3.68
N THR A 2 13.62 11.64 3.52
CA THR A 2 13.77 10.40 2.72
C THR A 2 14.57 9.29 3.37
N SER A 3 13.88 8.51 4.19
CA SER A 3 14.09 7.05 4.31
C SER A 3 12.87 6.42 4.98
N LEU A 4 11.67 6.63 4.42
CA LEU A 4 10.67 5.59 4.54
C LEU A 4 11.23 4.44 3.72
N GLN A 5 11.86 3.49 4.40
CA GLN A 5 12.26 2.23 3.80
C GLN A 5 11.02 1.64 3.14
N GLU A 6 10.91 1.83 1.83
CA GLU A 6 10.42 0.82 0.92
C GLU A 6 11.29 -0.42 1.14
N SER A 7 11.15 -1.08 2.29
CA SER A 7 11.67 -2.42 2.49
C SER A 7 10.85 -3.28 1.54
N GLN A 8 11.42 -3.43 0.35
CA GLN A 8 11.01 -4.23 -0.78
C GLN A 8 9.94 -5.25 -0.40
N PHE A 9 8.69 -4.92 -0.69
CA PHE A 9 7.62 -5.91 -0.67
C PHE A 9 7.97 -6.96 -1.72
N ASN A 10 8.61 -8.03 -1.29
CA ASN A 10 8.94 -9.15 -2.14
C ASN A 10 7.63 -9.88 -2.47
N THR A 11 7.12 -9.65 -3.68
CA THR A 11 5.87 -10.23 -4.21
C THR A 11 6.05 -11.64 -4.76
N ASN A 12 7.15 -12.32 -4.41
CA ASN A 12 7.40 -13.69 -4.84
C ASN A 12 6.49 -14.65 -4.06
N PHE A 13 5.23 -14.71 -4.48
CA PHE A 13 4.26 -15.69 -4.02
C PHE A 13 4.48 -17.00 -4.77
N ILE A 14 4.43 -18.11 -4.05
CA ILE A 14 4.34 -19.41 -4.71
C ILE A 14 2.98 -19.45 -5.41
N SER A 15 3.00 -19.59 -6.74
CA SER A 15 1.79 -19.67 -7.54
C SER A 15 1.01 -20.94 -7.20
N SER A 16 -0.31 -20.82 -7.09
CA SER A 16 -1.23 -21.96 -6.90
C SER A 16 -1.00 -23.06 -7.93
N SER A 17 -0.64 -22.68 -9.16
CA SER A 17 -0.31 -23.62 -10.25
C SER A 17 0.79 -24.63 -9.90
N VAL A 18 1.77 -24.25 -9.08
CA VAL A 18 2.85 -25.15 -8.64
C VAL A 18 2.30 -26.25 -7.73
N PHE A 19 1.35 -25.91 -6.86
CA PHE A 19 0.70 -26.90 -6.00
C PHE A 19 -0.26 -27.79 -6.78
N THR A 20 -1.01 -27.22 -7.73
CA THR A 20 -1.89 -27.98 -8.63
C THR A 20 -1.11 -29.00 -9.45
N GLN A 21 0.00 -28.60 -10.07
CA GLN A 21 0.84 -29.52 -10.86
C GLN A 21 1.41 -30.67 -10.01
N LYS A 22 1.84 -30.37 -8.78
CA LYS A 22 2.31 -31.40 -7.84
C LYS A 22 1.19 -32.35 -7.44
N LEU A 23 -0.01 -31.82 -7.15
CA LEU A 23 -1.17 -32.63 -6.82
C LEU A 23 -1.59 -33.54 -7.98
N GLU A 24 -1.64 -33.00 -9.19
CA GLU A 24 -1.94 -33.76 -10.42
C GLU A 24 -0.92 -34.87 -10.65
N THR A 25 0.37 -34.60 -10.42
CA THR A 25 1.42 -35.62 -10.53
C THR A 25 1.20 -36.76 -9.56
N LEU A 26 0.93 -36.45 -8.27
CA LEU A 26 0.64 -37.47 -7.26
C LEU A 26 -0.64 -38.26 -7.59
N GLN A 27 -1.67 -37.56 -8.05
CA GLN A 27 -2.94 -38.16 -8.44
C GLN A 27 -2.77 -39.12 -9.64
N ASN A 28 -1.92 -38.78 -10.59
CA ASN A 28 -1.66 -39.62 -11.76
C ASN A 28 -0.80 -40.86 -11.43
N GLN A 29 0.07 -40.77 -10.44
CA GLN A 29 0.93 -41.88 -10.00
C GLN A 29 0.18 -42.90 -9.12
N LEU A 30 -0.81 -42.44 -8.36
CA LEU A 30 -1.51 -43.25 -7.35
C LEU A 30 -2.17 -44.53 -7.92
N PRO A 31 -2.92 -44.50 -9.04
CA PRO A 31 -3.61 -45.70 -9.55
C PRO A 31 -2.64 -46.84 -9.85
N ALA A 32 -1.52 -46.56 -10.55
CA ALA A 32 -0.54 -47.57 -10.90
C ALA A 32 0.11 -48.19 -9.65
N ILE A 33 0.46 -47.36 -8.66
CA ILE A 33 1.05 -47.84 -7.41
C ILE A 33 0.05 -48.67 -6.59
N LEU A 34 -1.24 -48.32 -6.60
CA LEU A 34 -2.28 -49.11 -5.94
C LEU A 34 -2.51 -50.46 -6.62
N ASP A 35 -2.53 -50.50 -7.96
CA ASP A 35 -2.67 -51.74 -8.73
C ASP A 35 -1.50 -52.70 -8.47
N ASP A 36 -0.28 -52.17 -8.48
CA ASP A 36 0.94 -52.92 -8.14
C ASP A 36 0.90 -53.39 -6.68
N PHE A 37 0.44 -52.54 -5.76
CA PHE A 37 0.33 -52.89 -4.34
C PHE A 37 -0.61 -54.08 -4.13
N ILE A 38 -1.80 -54.06 -4.75
CA ILE A 38 -2.76 -55.17 -4.68
C ILE A 38 -2.15 -56.46 -5.26
N THR A 39 -1.40 -56.33 -6.36
CA THR A 39 -0.77 -57.46 -7.05
C THR A 39 0.31 -58.10 -6.18
N TYR A 40 1.29 -57.33 -5.71
CA TYR A 40 2.38 -57.85 -4.90
C TYR A 40 1.94 -58.29 -3.50
N TYR A 41 0.93 -57.62 -2.92
CA TYR A 41 0.28 -58.10 -1.69
C TYR A 41 -0.27 -59.52 -1.88
N ARG A 42 -0.92 -59.80 -3.01
CA ARG A 42 -1.46 -61.14 -3.31
C ARG A 42 -0.34 -62.16 -3.50
N PHE A 43 0.74 -61.82 -4.21
CA PHE A 43 1.87 -62.74 -4.42
C PHE A 43 2.59 -63.08 -3.12
N TYR A 44 2.87 -62.07 -2.29
CA TYR A 44 3.47 -62.25 -0.97
C TYR A 44 2.62 -63.16 -0.08
N ASN A 45 1.32 -62.90 0.03
CA ASN A 45 0.44 -63.71 0.89
C ASN A 45 0.19 -65.13 0.36
N LYS A 46 0.19 -65.34 -0.95
CA LYS A 46 0.02 -66.69 -1.54
C LYS A 46 1.28 -67.54 -1.45
N ASN A 47 2.45 -66.93 -1.53
CA ASN A 47 3.74 -67.63 -1.56
C ASN A 47 4.74 -66.96 -0.62
N PRO A 48 4.52 -67.02 0.71
CA PRO A 48 5.30 -66.26 1.69
C PRO A 48 6.76 -66.68 1.79
N ASN A 49 7.09 -67.90 1.35
CA ASN A 49 8.46 -68.45 1.40
C ASN A 49 9.33 -68.01 0.21
N TYR A 50 8.78 -67.29 -0.76
CA TYR A 50 9.53 -66.76 -1.89
C TYR A 50 10.06 -65.36 -1.56
N ALA A 51 11.37 -65.26 -1.37
CA ALA A 51 12.06 -64.01 -1.02
C ALA A 51 11.83 -62.88 -2.04
N GLU A 52 11.68 -63.23 -3.32
CA GLU A 52 11.41 -62.25 -4.38
C GLU A 52 10.07 -61.53 -4.17
N TYR A 53 9.00 -62.24 -3.81
CA TYR A 53 7.69 -61.64 -3.56
C TYR A 53 7.67 -60.79 -2.29
N GLN A 54 8.45 -61.17 -1.27
CA GLN A 54 8.69 -60.32 -0.10
C GLN A 54 9.35 -59.00 -0.50
N GLN A 55 10.41 -59.06 -1.29
CA GLN A 55 11.13 -57.88 -1.74
C GLN A 55 10.25 -56.97 -2.61
N MET A 56 9.51 -57.52 -3.57
CA MET A 56 8.57 -56.76 -4.40
C MET A 56 7.48 -56.07 -3.55
N PHE A 57 6.94 -56.77 -2.55
CA PHE A 57 5.93 -56.22 -1.67
C PHE A 57 6.46 -55.08 -0.78
N GLU A 58 7.64 -55.25 -0.17
CA GLU A 58 8.26 -54.17 0.61
C GLU A 58 8.61 -52.96 -0.26
N ASN A 59 9.08 -53.17 -1.50
CA ASN A 59 9.34 -52.09 -2.43
C ASN A 59 8.07 -51.28 -2.76
N ILE A 60 6.98 -51.94 -3.11
CA ILE A 60 5.74 -51.21 -3.46
C ILE A 60 5.10 -50.52 -2.25
N LYS A 61 5.25 -51.11 -1.06
CA LYS A 61 4.84 -50.50 0.20
C LYS A 61 5.63 -49.23 0.49
N ASN A 62 6.95 -49.23 0.24
CA ASN A 62 7.78 -48.03 0.34
C ASN A 62 7.34 -46.96 -0.66
N ASN A 63 7.08 -47.33 -1.92
CA ASN A 63 6.56 -46.39 -2.92
C ASN A 63 5.24 -45.72 -2.49
N LEU A 64 4.32 -46.49 -1.90
CA LEU A 64 3.06 -45.95 -1.38
C LEU A 64 3.28 -45.01 -0.18
N ASN A 65 4.21 -45.36 0.71
CA ASN A 65 4.60 -44.48 1.82
C ASN A 65 5.24 -43.17 1.30
N ASP A 66 6.11 -43.24 0.30
CA ASP A 66 6.74 -42.08 -0.30
C ASP A 66 5.71 -41.14 -0.94
N LEU A 67 4.70 -41.68 -1.63
CA LEU A 67 3.56 -40.90 -2.12
C LEU A 67 2.82 -40.20 -0.99
N ASN A 68 2.54 -40.91 0.11
CA ASN A 68 1.86 -40.35 1.26
C ASN A 68 2.67 -39.24 1.94
N THR A 69 3.98 -39.42 2.08
CA THR A 69 4.89 -38.38 2.58
C THR A 69 4.90 -37.16 1.66
N GLN A 70 4.96 -37.34 0.34
CA GLN A 70 4.91 -36.24 -0.61
C GLN A 70 3.58 -35.46 -0.53
N LEU A 71 2.45 -36.15 -0.38
CA LEU A 71 1.15 -35.53 -0.20
C LEU A 71 1.08 -34.74 1.11
N PHE A 72 1.57 -35.30 2.21
CA PHE A 72 1.61 -34.61 3.50
C PHE A 72 2.47 -33.34 3.45
N MET A 73 3.65 -33.41 2.81
CA MET A 73 4.50 -32.26 2.58
C MET A 73 3.82 -31.21 1.70
N LEU A 74 3.07 -31.63 0.67
CA LEU A 74 2.31 -30.71 -0.18
C LEU A 74 1.23 -29.96 0.63
N ILE A 75 0.48 -30.66 1.48
CA ILE A 75 -0.52 -30.07 2.38
C ILE A 75 0.13 -29.02 3.28
N ASN A 76 1.21 -29.38 3.98
CA ASN A 76 1.91 -28.47 4.88
C ASN A 76 2.43 -27.22 4.14
N ASN A 77 2.95 -27.39 2.93
CA ASN A 77 3.43 -26.27 2.12
C ASN A 77 2.29 -25.33 1.70
N VAL A 78 1.12 -25.88 1.34
CA VAL A 78 -0.07 -25.08 1.00
C VAL A 78 -0.57 -24.31 2.22
N GLU A 79 -0.65 -24.97 3.38
CA GLU A 79 -1.04 -24.34 4.64
C GLU A 79 -0.09 -23.22 5.04
N SER A 80 1.22 -23.49 5.02
CA SER A 80 2.26 -22.51 5.33
C SER A 80 2.21 -21.31 4.39
N ASN A 81 2.07 -21.54 3.08
CA ASN A 81 1.96 -20.46 2.09
C ASN A 81 0.67 -19.64 2.29
N THR A 82 -0.44 -20.28 2.66
CA THR A 82 -1.70 -19.60 2.98
C THR A 82 -1.57 -18.73 4.22
N GLN A 83 -0.90 -19.23 5.26
CA GLN A 83 -0.65 -18.48 6.48
C GLN A 83 0.26 -17.27 6.22
N ASP A 84 1.33 -17.44 5.44
CA ASP A 84 2.22 -16.33 5.05
C ASP A 84 1.46 -15.26 4.24
N LEU A 85 0.63 -15.67 3.29
CA LEU A 85 -0.25 -14.76 2.53
C LEU A 85 -1.18 -13.96 3.45
N ASN A 86 -1.85 -14.63 4.39
CA ASN A 86 -2.76 -13.99 5.33
C ASN A 86 -2.02 -12.97 6.22
N ASN A 87 -0.86 -13.33 6.76
CA ASN A 87 -0.05 -12.44 7.59
C ASN A 87 0.39 -11.20 6.81
N ARG A 88 0.78 -11.36 5.54
CA ARG A 88 1.15 -10.24 4.67
C ARG A 88 -0.03 -9.34 4.33
N LEU A 89 -1.21 -9.91 4.09
CA LEU A 89 -2.44 -9.15 3.84
C LEU A 89 -2.83 -8.30 5.05
N ILE A 90 -2.71 -8.86 6.27
CA ILE A 90 -2.95 -8.11 7.52
C ILE A 90 -1.98 -6.93 7.62
N ASN A 91 -0.68 -7.18 7.42
CA ASN A 91 0.34 -6.12 7.45
C ASN A 91 0.08 -5.03 6.39
N LEU A 92 -0.25 -5.42 5.15
CA LEU A 92 -0.62 -4.48 4.09
C LEU A 92 -1.82 -3.63 4.48
N ASN A 93 -2.85 -4.22 5.10
CA ASN A 93 -4.01 -3.48 5.55
C ASN A 93 -3.64 -2.44 6.63
N GLU A 94 -2.78 -2.80 7.58
CA GLU A 94 -2.28 -1.86 8.59
C GLU A 94 -1.49 -0.71 7.96
N LEU A 95 -0.61 -1.00 7.01
CA LEU A 95 0.15 0.03 6.28
C LEU A 95 -0.76 0.96 5.46
N ILE A 96 -1.81 0.42 4.85
CA ILE A 96 -2.82 1.21 4.13
C ILE A 96 -3.55 2.12 5.11
N LEU A 97 -3.98 1.62 6.27
CA LEU A 97 -4.65 2.42 7.30
C LEU A 97 -3.74 3.55 7.82
N ASN A 98 -2.48 3.23 8.12
CA ASN A 98 -1.48 4.21 8.55
C ASN A 98 -1.24 5.29 7.47
N SER A 99 -1.15 4.88 6.20
CA SER A 99 -0.98 5.81 5.08
C SER A 99 -2.20 6.70 4.87
N LYS A 100 -3.41 6.16 5.04
CA LYS A 100 -4.67 6.93 5.01
C LYS A 100 -4.72 7.97 6.12
N GLN A 101 -4.35 7.59 7.35
CA GLN A 101 -4.27 8.53 8.47
C GLN A 101 -3.27 9.65 8.20
N LYS A 102 -2.06 9.31 7.75
CA LYS A 102 -1.04 10.30 7.35
C LYS A 102 -1.57 11.25 6.27
N ASN A 103 -2.20 10.71 5.21
CA ASN A 103 -2.81 11.52 4.15
C ASN A 103 -3.88 12.47 4.69
N ASN A 104 -4.77 12.01 5.58
CA ASN A 104 -5.78 12.86 6.21
C ASN A 104 -5.15 13.99 7.02
N THR A 105 -4.10 13.72 7.80
CA THR A 105 -3.41 14.77 8.57
C THR A 105 -2.71 15.78 7.65
N LEU A 106 -2.13 15.34 6.54
CA LEU A 106 -1.49 16.21 5.55
C LEU A 106 -2.53 17.10 4.86
N LYS A 107 -3.68 16.55 4.48
CA LYS A 107 -4.80 17.32 3.90
C LYS A 107 -5.32 18.39 4.86
N GLN A 108 -5.49 18.06 6.14
CA GLN A 108 -5.89 19.03 7.16
C GLN A 108 -4.86 20.16 7.30
N LYS A 109 -3.58 19.81 7.39
CA LYS A 109 -2.48 20.80 7.47
C LYS A 109 -2.45 21.69 6.23
N LEU A 110 -2.64 21.13 5.04
CA LEU A 110 -2.68 21.88 3.79
C LEU A 110 -3.84 22.89 3.79
N GLY A 111 -5.05 22.46 4.17
CA GLY A 111 -6.21 23.36 4.26
C GLY A 111 -6.00 24.52 5.25
N ILE A 112 -5.38 24.25 6.41
CA ILE A 112 -5.01 25.30 7.38
C ILE A 112 -4.01 26.29 6.78
N ILE A 113 -3.02 25.80 6.03
CA ILE A 113 -2.02 26.65 5.38
C ILE A 113 -2.65 27.53 4.31
N GLU A 114 -3.53 26.98 3.46
CA GLU A 114 -4.26 27.72 2.43
C GLU A 114 -5.14 28.81 3.04
N GLN A 115 -5.90 28.50 4.08
CA GLN A 115 -6.72 29.48 4.79
C GLN A 115 -5.89 30.61 5.40
N LYS A 116 -4.80 30.27 6.11
CA LYS A 116 -3.91 31.27 6.71
C LYS A 116 -3.29 32.18 5.64
N ASN A 117 -2.91 31.63 4.50
CA ASN A 117 -2.34 32.39 3.40
C ASN A 117 -3.35 33.35 2.77
N ASN A 118 -4.60 32.88 2.57
CA ASN A 118 -5.68 33.73 2.07
C ASN A 118 -5.97 34.89 3.03
N SER A 119 -6.09 34.63 4.33
CA SER A 119 -6.29 35.68 5.34
C SER A 119 -5.12 36.65 5.41
N ALA A 120 -3.88 36.18 5.28
CA ALA A 120 -2.70 37.05 5.24
C ALA A 120 -2.71 37.95 3.99
N THR A 121 -3.12 37.41 2.83
CA THR A 121 -3.23 38.16 1.58
C THR A 121 -4.30 39.24 1.67
N GLU A 122 -5.49 38.93 2.21
CA GLU A 122 -6.53 39.93 2.44
C GLU A 122 -6.08 41.00 3.43
N MET A 123 -5.40 40.62 4.51
CA MET A 123 -4.87 41.57 5.48
C MET A 123 -3.88 42.53 4.82
N ILE A 124 -2.95 42.04 4.00
CA ILE A 124 -1.99 42.86 3.26
C ILE A 124 -2.72 43.82 2.31
N HIS A 125 -3.70 43.33 1.55
CA HIS A 125 -4.47 44.15 0.61
C HIS A 125 -5.20 45.29 1.34
N ASN A 126 -5.88 44.97 2.44
CA ASN A 126 -6.56 45.96 3.28
C ASN A 126 -5.58 46.99 3.86
N TYR A 127 -4.40 46.56 4.32
CA TYR A 127 -3.35 47.48 4.79
C TYR A 127 -2.87 48.42 3.69
N THR A 128 -2.60 47.92 2.48
CA THR A 128 -2.21 48.76 1.34
C THR A 128 -3.29 49.76 0.96
N GLN A 129 -4.56 49.33 0.87
CA GLN A 129 -5.66 50.23 0.55
C GLN A 129 -5.85 51.33 1.60
N ILE A 130 -5.78 51.00 2.89
CA ILE A 130 -5.87 52.00 3.98
C ILE A 130 -4.72 53.00 3.88
N TYR A 131 -3.50 52.53 3.57
CA TYR A 131 -2.33 53.39 3.41
C TYR A 131 -2.46 54.33 2.22
N ASP A 132 -2.88 53.81 1.06
CA ASP A 132 -3.06 54.60 -0.17
C ASP A 132 -4.17 55.64 -0.01
N ILE A 133 -5.31 55.26 0.58
CA ILE A 133 -6.42 56.19 0.85
C ILE A 133 -5.98 57.28 1.83
N GLY A 134 -5.26 56.93 2.89
CA GLY A 134 -4.73 57.89 3.86
C GLY A 134 -3.74 58.86 3.23
N TYR A 135 -2.84 58.35 2.39
CA TYR A 135 -1.84 59.14 1.67
C TYR A 135 -2.49 60.12 0.69
N VAL A 136 -3.40 59.64 -0.17
CA VAL A 136 -4.12 60.49 -1.14
C VAL A 136 -4.97 61.54 -0.42
N ARG A 137 -5.64 61.18 0.68
CA ARG A 137 -6.44 62.14 1.47
C ARG A 137 -5.58 63.24 2.08
N ASN A 138 -4.42 62.89 2.64
CA ASN A 138 -3.52 63.87 3.26
C ASN A 138 -2.93 64.83 2.22
N TRP A 139 -2.53 64.32 1.05
CA TRP A 139 -2.08 65.17 -0.06
C TRP A 139 -3.20 66.06 -0.60
N GLY A 140 -4.42 65.54 -0.72
CA GLY A 140 -5.59 66.32 -1.13
C GLY A 140 -5.87 67.49 -0.17
N LEU A 141 -5.76 67.28 1.14
CA LEU A 141 -5.89 68.33 2.15
C LEU A 141 -4.77 69.37 2.06
N PHE A 142 -3.53 68.93 1.83
CA PHE A 142 -2.40 69.84 1.66
C PHE A 142 -2.60 70.77 0.45
N PHE A 143 -3.00 70.21 -0.70
CA PHE A 143 -3.26 71.01 -1.89
C PHE A 143 -4.49 71.91 -1.76
N SER A 144 -5.55 71.48 -1.05
CA SER A 144 -6.75 72.31 -0.86
C SER A 144 -6.47 73.55 -0.03
N ILE A 145 -5.61 73.44 1.00
CA ILE A 145 -5.14 74.58 1.79
C ILE A 145 -4.37 75.56 0.89
N ILE A 146 -3.43 75.06 0.09
CA ILE A 146 -2.63 75.90 -0.82
C ILE A 146 -3.54 76.65 -1.81
N ILE A 147 -4.46 75.94 -2.48
CA ILE A 147 -5.38 76.53 -3.46
C ILE A 147 -6.26 77.59 -2.78
N SER A 148 -6.80 77.30 -1.60
CA SER A 148 -7.63 78.25 -0.84
C SER A 148 -6.85 79.50 -0.44
N SER A 149 -5.62 79.36 0.02
CA SER A 149 -4.74 80.49 0.35
C SER A 149 -4.41 81.35 -0.88
N ILE A 150 -4.18 80.74 -2.04
CA ILE A 150 -3.94 81.46 -3.31
C ILE A 150 -5.21 82.21 -3.75
N ALA A 151 -6.37 81.55 -3.70
CA ALA A 151 -7.64 82.15 -4.08
C ALA A 151 -7.97 83.37 -3.20
N LEU A 152 -7.83 83.25 -1.88
CA LEU A 152 -7.98 84.37 -0.94
C LEU A 152 -6.99 85.49 -1.27
N SER A 153 -5.72 85.16 -1.47
CA SER A 153 -4.68 86.16 -1.82
C SER A 153 -5.00 86.93 -3.10
N LYS A 154 -5.58 86.27 -4.13
CA LYS A 154 -6.02 86.93 -5.36
C LYS A 154 -7.22 87.85 -5.15
N VAL A 155 -8.21 87.40 -4.39
CA VAL A 155 -9.42 88.20 -4.09
C VAL A 155 -9.05 89.46 -3.31
N PHE A 156 -8.22 89.34 -2.28
CA PHE A 156 -7.78 90.49 -1.48
C PHE A 156 -6.81 91.43 -2.21
N LYS A 157 -5.96 90.93 -3.12
CA LYS A 157 -5.14 91.81 -3.99
C LYS A 157 -5.95 92.57 -5.05
N SER A 158 -7.08 92.04 -5.48
CA SER A 158 -7.94 92.71 -6.48
C SER A 158 -8.82 93.82 -5.89
N THR A 159 -8.87 93.95 -4.56
CA THR A 159 -9.76 94.87 -3.84
C THR A 159 -8.99 96.00 -3.14
N SER A 160 -7.67 96.09 -3.38
CA SER A 160 -6.79 97.20 -3.01
C SER A 160 -6.21 97.83 -4.27
#